data_AF-A1HP83-F1
#
_entry.id   AF-A1HP83-F1
#
_cell.length_a   1.000
_cell.length_b   1.000
_cell.length_c   1.000
_cell.angle_alpha   90.00
_cell.angle_beta   90.00
_cell.angle_gamma   90.00
#
_symmetry.space_group_name_H-M   'P 1'
#
loop_
_entity.id
_entity.type
_entity.pdbx_description
1 polymer ?
#
loop_
_entity_poly.entity_id
_entity_poly.type
_entity_poly.pdbx_seq_one_letter_code
_entity_poly.pdbx_strand_id
1 'polypeptide(L)' 'MGKTLAESRLREKYDANVVAIKRGEQIIVPPNPGEKIQAGDVLIVVGRNGGLQKLEELE' A
#
# COMPACT_ATOMS: atom_id res chain seq x y z
N MET A 1 -4.93 11.85 8.38
CA MET A 1 -3.85 11.49 9.33
C MET A 1 -3.72 9.98 9.34
N GLY A 2 -2.48 9.46 9.34
CA GLY A 2 -2.05 8.09 8.99
C GLY A 2 -3.05 6.95 9.22
N LYS A 3 -3.61 6.45 8.12
CA LYS A 3 -4.44 5.23 8.09
C LYS A 3 -3.54 4.01 8.20
N THR A 4 -4.04 2.96 8.82
CA THR A 4 -3.42 1.63 8.73
C THR A 4 -3.55 1.05 7.33
N LEU A 5 -2.73 0.05 7.00
CA LEU A 5 -2.89 -0.73 5.77
C LEU A 5 -4.31 -1.31 5.66
N ALA A 6 -4.90 -1.82 6.74
CA ALA A 6 -6.26 -2.32 6.74
C ALA A 6 -7.29 -1.20 6.45
N GLU A 7 -7.14 -0.03 7.08
CA GLU A 7 -8.04 1.11 6.89
C GLU A 7 -7.96 1.74 5.48
N SER A 8 -6.83 1.55 4.78
CA SER A 8 -6.67 2.00 3.39
C SER A 8 -7.62 1.29 2.42
N ARG A 9 -8.03 0.05 2.76
CA ARG A 9 -8.87 -0.83 1.94
C ARG A 9 -8.33 -1.02 0.51
N LEU A 10 -7.01 -1.05 0.35
CA LEU A 10 -6.36 -1.17 -0.96
C LEU A 10 -6.83 -2.40 -1.74
N ARG A 11 -6.94 -3.55 -1.06
CA ARG A 11 -7.43 -4.80 -1.67
C ARG A 11 -8.87 -4.68 -2.18
N GLU A 12 -9.76 -4.10 -1.39
CA GLU A 12 -11.18 -3.97 -1.76
C GLU A 12 -11.39 -2.96 -2.90
N LYS A 13 -10.64 -1.86 -2.88
CA LYS A 13 -10.83 -0.74 -3.82
C LYS A 13 -10.12 -0.94 -5.15
N TYR A 14 -8.94 -1.56 -5.12
CA TYR A 14 -8.01 -1.59 -6.24
C TYR A 14 -7.56 -3.01 -6.60
N ASP A 15 -8.12 -4.06 -5.99
CA ASP A 15 -7.69 -5.45 -6.21
C ASP A 15 -6.16 -5.61 -6.11
N ALA A 16 -5.56 -4.85 -5.18
CA ALA A 16 -4.13 -4.73 -4.97
C ALA A 16 -3.76 -5.06 -3.52
N ASN A 17 -2.74 -5.92 -3.36
CA ASN A 17 -2.18 -6.29 -2.06
C ASN A 17 -0.82 -5.62 -1.87
N VAL A 18 -0.60 -5.03 -0.69
CA VAL A 18 0.70 -4.51 -0.31
C VAL A 18 1.59 -5.67 0.12
N VAL A 19 2.72 -5.85 -0.55
CA VAL A 19 3.70 -6.91 -0.26
C VAL A 19 4.88 -6.40 0.56
N ALA A 20 5.18 -5.10 0.48
CA ALA A 20 6.24 -4.47 1.24
C ALA A 20 5.97 -2.98 1.47
N ILE A 21 6.55 -2.44 2.54
CA ILE A 21 6.67 -0.98 2.75
C ILE A 21 8.15 -0.65 2.83
N LYS A 22 8.62 0.29 2.00
CA LYS A 22 9.93 0.91 2.15
C LYS A 22 9.77 2.25 2.88
N ARG A 23 10.46 2.40 4.01
CA ARG A 23 10.45 3.59 4.87
C ARG A 23 11.88 4.08 5.07
N GLY A 24 12.30 5.05 4.26
CA GLY A 24 13.70 5.44 4.15
C GLY A 24 14.58 4.24 3.76
N GLU A 25 15.51 3.86 4.62
CA GLU A 25 16.41 2.71 4.44
C GLU A 25 15.81 1.39 4.95
N GLN A 26 14.66 1.42 5.63
CA GLN A 26 14.02 0.22 6.17
C GLN A 26 13.05 -0.40 5.17
N ILE A 27 13.01 -1.73 5.15
CA ILE A 27 12.05 -2.52 4.35
C ILE A 27 11.25 -3.41 5.31
N ILE A 28 9.92 -3.26 5.28
CA ILE A 28 8.97 -4.00 6.12
C ILE A 28 8.28 -5.05 5.24
N VAL A 29 8.61 -6.34 5.45
CA VAL A 29 8.10 -7.48 4.67
C VAL A 29 7.90 -8.72 5.56
N PRO A 30 6.71 -9.37 5.55
CA PRO A 30 5.45 -8.81 5.07
C PRO A 30 4.97 -7.69 6.01
N PRO A 31 4.28 -6.67 5.51
CA PRO A 31 3.79 -5.61 6.36
C PRO A 31 2.57 -6.07 7.18
N ASN A 32 2.48 -5.58 8.42
CA ASN A 32 1.33 -5.86 9.29
C ASN A 32 0.11 -5.04 8.83
N PRO A 33 -1.11 -5.61 8.75
CA PRO A 33 -2.32 -4.84 8.43
C PRO A 33 -2.58 -3.63 9.36
N GLY A 34 -2.11 -3.68 10.61
CA GLY A 34 -2.16 -2.59 11.58
C GLY A 34 -1.04 -1.55 11.44
N GLU A 35 -0.09 -1.74 10.54
CA GLU A 35 0.98 -0.78 10.27
C GLU A 35 0.38 0.52 9.71
N LYS A 36 0.73 1.66 10.31
CA LYS A 36 0.30 2.97 9.84
C LYS A 36 1.13 3.39 8.64
N ILE A 37 0.46 3.81 7.58
CA ILE A 37 1.08 4.42 6.41
C ILE A 37 1.54 5.83 6.80
N GLN A 38 2.82 6.10 6.59
CA GLN A 38 3.47 7.38 6.91
C GLN A 38 3.81 8.15 5.64
N ALA A 39 3.96 9.47 5.77
CA ALA A 39 4.42 10.28 4.65
C ALA A 39 5.86 9.87 4.27
N GLY A 40 6.10 9.67 2.97
CA GLY A 40 7.38 9.17 2.45
C GLY A 40 7.50 7.65 2.43
N ASP A 41 6.50 6.90 2.91
CA ASP A 41 6.45 5.45 2.68
C ASP A 41 6.26 5.17 1.19
N VAL A 42 7.05 4.23 0.64
CA VAL A 42 6.82 3.65 -0.68
C VAL A 42 6.17 2.28 -0.49
N LEU A 43 4.95 2.13 -1.01
CA LEU A 43 4.20 0.87 -0.93
C LEU A 43 4.48 0.05 -2.19
N ILE A 44 4.97 -1.18 -2.00
CA ILE A 44 5.12 -2.12 -3.09
C ILE A 44 3.82 -2.94 -3.14
N VAL A 45 3.10 -2.86 -4.24
CA VAL A 45 1.80 -3.51 -4.44
C VAL A 45 1.82 -4.52 -5.57
N VAL A 46 1.03 -5.58 -5.43
CA VAL A 46 0.76 -6.57 -6.47
C VAL A 46 -0.75 -6.69 -6.63
N GLY A 47 -1.25 -6.55 -7.86
CA GLY A 47 -2.68 -6.58 -8.16
C GLY A 47 -2.96 -6.82 -9.64
N ARG A 48 -4.23 -6.78 -10.03
CA ARG A 48 -4.62 -6.89 -11.44
C ARG A 48 -4.42 -5.56 -12.17
N ASN A 49 -4.10 -5.60 -13.47
CA ASN A 49 -3.83 -4.41 -14.29
C ASN A 49 -4.92 -3.32 -14.16
N GLY A 50 -6.20 -3.70 -14.23
CA GLY A 50 -7.30 -2.73 -14.13
C GLY A 50 -7.47 -2.12 -12.73
N GLY A 51 -6.94 -2.77 -11.70
CA GLY A 51 -6.88 -2.24 -10.33
C GLY A 51 -5.67 -1.33 -10.10
N LEU A 52 -4.51 -1.72 -10.66
CA LEU A 52 -3.28 -0.92 -10.62
C LEU A 52 -3.39 0.38 -11.42
N GLN A 53 -4.06 0.37 -12.59
CA GLN A 53 -4.33 1.60 -13.35
C GLN A 53 -5.09 2.65 -12.53
N LYS A 54 -6.09 2.24 -11.74
CA LYS A 54 -6.83 3.15 -10.86
C LYS A 54 -5.99 3.72 -9.71
N LEU A 55 -4.89 3.05 -9.33
CA LEU A 55 -3.94 3.56 -8.35
C LEU A 55 -3.00 4.60 -8.98
N GLU A 56 -2.57 4.39 -10.24
CA GLU A 56 -1.74 5.35 -10.97
C GLU A 56 -2.47 6.67 -11.24
N GLU A 57 -3.78 6.62 -11.51
CA GLU A 57 -4.61 7.83 -11.76
C GLU A 57 -4.81 8.73 -10.51
N LEU A 58 -4.36 8.31 -9.32
CA LEU A 58 -4.47 9.08 -8.07
C LEU A 58 -3.25 9.98 -7.78
N GLU A 59 -2.17 9.85 -8.55
CA GLU A 59 -0.99 10.76 -8.53
C GLU A 59 -1.20 11.98 -9.44
#